data_AF-A0A7V9ZTR4-F1
#
_entry.id   AF-A0A7V9ZTR4-F1
#
_cell.length_a   1.000
_cell.length_b   1.000
_cell.length_c   1.000
_cell.angle_alpha   90.00
_cell.angle_beta   90.00
_cell.angle_gamma   90.00
#
_symmetry.space_group_name_H-M   'P 1'
#
loop_
_entity.id
_entity.type
_entity.pdbx_description
1 polymer ?
#
loop_
_entity_poly.entity_id
_entity_poly.type
_entity_poly.pdbx_seq_one_letter_code
_entity_poly.pdbx_strand_id
1 'polypeptide(L)'
;MNSSPIYENLDTSFVNLAALLRYLRGRQFAGNVRVELGGYEAEIILTADGESKAREHDRVSGRIAEGEGALQRLLIRAREPGGIIHVYRAEAENANKFENEKIASSDSSLIGENETISPEIPNTNPFRLEISRPTKSSPTLQQFAENEKTETAGTIRHQAISESKPNLKLSEFPLEFSNKVESKARQNQLSEADWQTLLSLTNELLRTIDDSLAKSNLNFAAAFQKACAETSGDYPFLNPNAGIFAYKNGEIEMREQVNAKLYAAGINETLRRILEKLAANPKFADVYRLTTQNILARIREHKPHCDRFFITPQLEKILGI
;
A
#
# COMPACT_ATOMS: atom_id res chain seq x y z
N MET A 1 -9.48 -26.93 -8.65
CA MET A 1 -8.03 -26.95 -8.90
C MET A 1 -7.44 -27.88 -7.86
N ASN A 2 -6.74 -28.95 -8.25
CA ASN A 2 -6.05 -29.82 -7.30
C ASN A 2 -4.64 -29.25 -7.11
N SER A 3 -4.41 -28.63 -5.95
CA SER A 3 -3.10 -28.09 -5.57
C SER A 3 -2.72 -28.62 -4.19
N SER A 4 -1.50 -29.12 -4.05
CA SER A 4 -1.02 -29.69 -2.80
C SER A 4 -0.28 -28.62 -1.99
N PRO A 5 -0.61 -28.39 -0.72
CA PRO A 5 0.13 -27.44 0.11
C PRO A 5 1.57 -27.92 0.32
N ILE A 6 2.54 -27.02 0.15
CA ILE A 6 3.95 -27.24 0.49
C ILE A 6 4.30 -26.49 1.77
N TYR A 7 3.87 -25.23 1.85
CA TYR A 7 4.06 -24.39 3.00
C TYR A 7 2.74 -23.70 3.33
N GLU A 8 2.34 -23.73 4.59
CA GLU A 8 1.11 -23.11 5.05
C GLU A 8 1.38 -22.29 6.30
N ASN A 9 0.55 -21.27 6.52
CA ASN A 9 0.58 -20.45 7.73
C ASN A 9 1.93 -19.76 7.97
N LEU A 10 2.61 -19.34 6.89
CA LEU A 10 3.85 -18.59 6.99
C LEU A 10 3.54 -17.12 7.31
N ASP A 11 3.93 -16.67 8.50
CA ASP A 11 3.68 -15.31 8.96
C ASP A 11 4.64 -14.30 8.27
N THR A 12 4.07 -13.22 7.72
CA THR A 12 4.83 -12.14 7.05
C THR A 12 5.81 -11.42 7.98
N SER A 13 5.60 -11.50 9.29
CA SER A 13 6.52 -10.97 10.32
C SER A 13 7.87 -11.71 10.33
N PHE A 14 7.90 -12.97 9.86
CA PHE A 14 9.11 -13.79 9.83
C PHE A 14 9.57 -14.12 8.41
N VAL A 15 8.70 -13.96 7.41
CA VAL A 15 8.98 -14.37 6.03
C VAL A 15 8.97 -13.17 5.09
N ASN A 16 10.11 -12.94 4.45
CA ASN A 16 10.21 -11.98 3.34
C ASN A 16 9.66 -12.60 2.06
N LEU A 17 8.44 -12.21 1.66
CA LEU A 17 7.77 -12.71 0.46
C LEU A 17 8.63 -12.58 -0.81
N ALA A 18 9.33 -11.46 -1.00
CA ALA A 18 10.18 -11.28 -2.19
C ALA A 18 11.34 -12.29 -2.24
N ALA A 19 11.94 -12.58 -1.08
CA ALA A 19 12.98 -13.59 -0.97
C ALA A 19 12.43 -15.00 -1.21
N LEU A 20 11.23 -15.29 -0.69
CA LEU A 20 10.53 -16.55 -0.91
C LEU A 20 10.24 -16.77 -2.40
N LEU A 21 9.67 -15.79 -3.11
CA LEU A 21 9.39 -15.90 -4.54
C LEU A 21 10.67 -16.11 -5.35
N ARG A 22 11.75 -15.40 -5.02
CA ARG A 22 13.05 -15.59 -5.69
C ARG A 22 13.58 -17.01 -5.47
N TYR A 23 13.45 -17.54 -4.26
CA TYR A 23 13.84 -18.91 -3.93
C TYR A 23 13.00 -19.94 -4.70
N LEU A 24 11.68 -19.75 -4.78
CA LEU A 24 10.77 -20.62 -5.55
C LEU A 24 11.12 -20.60 -7.04
N ARG A 25 11.31 -19.41 -7.63
CA ARG A 25 11.74 -19.27 -9.04
C ARG A 25 13.08 -19.94 -9.31
N GLY A 26 14.05 -19.78 -8.41
CA GLY A 26 15.37 -20.42 -8.53
C GLY A 26 15.31 -21.96 -8.53
N ARG A 27 14.20 -22.53 -8.06
CA ARG A 27 13.93 -23.98 -8.09
C ARG A 27 12.98 -24.40 -9.22
N GLN A 28 12.70 -23.51 -10.17
CA GLN A 28 11.73 -23.73 -11.26
C GLN A 28 10.37 -24.19 -10.71
N PHE A 29 9.98 -23.63 -9.58
CA PHE A 29 8.73 -23.98 -8.93
C PHE A 29 7.52 -23.54 -9.77
N ALA A 30 6.58 -24.46 -9.99
CA ALA A 30 5.29 -24.18 -10.59
C ALA A 30 4.16 -24.41 -9.57
N GLY A 31 3.31 -23.40 -9.38
CA GLY A 31 2.27 -23.42 -8.37
C GLY A 31 1.73 -22.03 -8.05
N ASN A 32 0.95 -21.94 -6.99
CA ASN A 32 0.34 -20.69 -6.54
C ASN A 32 0.79 -20.32 -5.13
N VAL A 33 1.06 -19.04 -4.91
CA VAL A 33 1.38 -18.45 -3.62
C VAL A 33 0.23 -17.52 -3.25
N ARG A 34 -0.50 -17.88 -2.20
CA ARG A 34 -1.62 -17.08 -1.68
C ARG A 34 -1.14 -16.26 -0.48
N VAL A 35 -1.55 -15.01 -0.43
CA VAL A 35 -1.20 -14.08 0.64
C VAL A 35 -2.49 -13.45 1.17
N GLU A 36 -2.65 -13.47 2.49
CA GLU A 36 -3.77 -12.89 3.20
C GLU A 36 -3.25 -11.85 4.19
N LEU A 37 -3.73 -10.62 4.08
CA LEU A 37 -3.41 -9.48 4.94
C LEU A 37 -4.74 -8.81 5.30
N GLY A 38 -4.85 -8.08 6.41
CA GLY A 38 -6.14 -7.54 6.89
C GLY A 38 -7.00 -6.88 5.80
N GLY A 39 -8.06 -7.57 5.36
CA GLY A 39 -8.96 -7.11 4.29
C GLY A 39 -8.38 -7.18 2.86
N TYR A 40 -7.21 -7.74 2.67
CA TYR A 40 -6.49 -7.84 1.40
C TYR A 40 -6.10 -9.30 1.12
N GLU A 41 -6.44 -9.79 -0.06
CA GLU A 41 -6.10 -11.14 -0.51
C GLU A 41 -5.38 -11.04 -1.85
N ALA A 42 -4.32 -11.84 -2.03
CA ALA A 42 -3.64 -11.92 -3.31
C ALA A 42 -3.17 -13.32 -3.62
N GLU A 43 -3.05 -13.59 -4.92
CA GLU A 43 -2.55 -14.85 -5.45
C GLU A 43 -1.48 -14.55 -6.50
N ILE A 44 -0.35 -15.25 -6.38
CA ILE A 44 0.74 -15.22 -7.35
C ILE A 44 0.81 -16.61 -7.97
N ILE A 45 0.58 -16.68 -9.27
CA ILE A 45 0.78 -17.88 -10.07
C ILE A 45 2.21 -17.83 -10.59
N LEU A 46 2.97 -18.89 -10.29
CA LEU A 46 4.34 -19.12 -10.76
C LEU A 46 4.32 -20.29 -11.74
N THR A 47 4.96 -20.10 -12.88
CA THR A 47 5.12 -21.13 -13.91
C THR A 47 6.58 -21.60 -13.94
N ALA A 48 6.82 -22.82 -14.45
CA ALA A 48 8.15 -23.44 -14.44
C ALA A 48 9.18 -22.70 -15.33
N ASP A 49 8.70 -21.95 -16.32
CA ASP A 49 9.49 -21.06 -17.18
C ASP A 49 9.91 -19.75 -16.48
N GLY A 50 9.44 -19.52 -15.24
CA GLY A 50 9.77 -18.35 -14.44
C GLY A 50 8.87 -17.14 -14.68
N GLU A 51 7.84 -17.26 -15.53
CA GLU A 51 6.78 -16.25 -15.61
C GLU A 51 5.99 -16.22 -14.29
N SER A 52 5.41 -15.05 -14.00
CA SER A 52 4.51 -14.93 -12.86
C SER A 52 3.39 -13.95 -13.13
N LYS A 53 2.18 -14.31 -12.74
CA LYS A 53 1.02 -13.42 -12.75
C LYS A 53 0.53 -13.25 -11.33
N ALA A 54 0.31 -12.01 -10.92
CA ALA A 54 -0.31 -11.71 -9.63
C ALA A 54 -1.73 -11.21 -9.86
N ARG A 55 -2.63 -11.61 -8.97
CA ARG A 55 -3.98 -11.06 -8.82
C ARG A 55 -4.13 -10.62 -7.38
N GLU A 56 -4.66 -9.43 -7.16
CA GLU A 56 -4.98 -8.92 -5.84
C GLU A 56 -6.45 -8.50 -5.74
N HIS A 57 -6.97 -8.58 -4.53
CA HIS A 57 -8.28 -8.13 -4.14
C HIS A 57 -8.17 -7.43 -2.78
N ASP A 58 -8.31 -6.11 -2.82
CA ASP A 58 -8.41 -5.29 -1.62
C ASP A 58 -9.88 -5.06 -1.30
N ARG A 59 -10.39 -5.74 -0.26
CA ARG A 59 -11.78 -5.62 0.20
C ARG A 59 -12.06 -4.30 0.91
N VAL A 60 -11.03 -3.58 1.37
CA VAL A 60 -11.20 -2.27 2.03
C VAL A 60 -11.48 -1.20 0.99
N SER A 61 -10.74 -1.20 -0.12
CA SER A 61 -10.95 -0.24 -1.23
C SER A 61 -11.89 -0.76 -2.32
N GLY A 62 -12.23 -2.05 -2.32
CA GLY A 62 -12.97 -2.72 -3.39
C GLY A 62 -12.15 -2.91 -4.67
N ARG A 63 -10.83 -2.71 -4.62
CA ARG A 63 -9.94 -2.79 -5.78
C ARG A 63 -9.66 -4.26 -6.13
N ILE A 64 -9.81 -4.58 -7.41
CA ILE A 64 -9.31 -5.81 -8.01
C ILE A 64 -8.30 -5.43 -9.08
N ALA A 65 -7.11 -6.02 -9.05
CA ALA A 65 -6.07 -5.74 -10.02
C ALA A 65 -5.23 -6.99 -10.34
N GLU A 66 -4.64 -6.99 -11.53
CA GLU A 66 -3.83 -8.09 -12.02
C GLU A 66 -2.52 -7.60 -12.66
N GLY A 67 -1.57 -8.52 -12.81
CA GLY A 67 -0.30 -8.31 -13.50
C GLY A 67 0.79 -7.71 -12.61
N GLU A 68 1.81 -7.13 -13.25
CA GLU A 68 3.04 -6.66 -12.59
C GLU A 68 2.77 -5.56 -11.55
N GLY A 69 1.82 -4.66 -11.82
CA GLY A 69 1.43 -3.62 -10.87
C GLY A 69 0.82 -4.18 -9.58
N ALA A 70 0.03 -5.24 -9.69
CA ALA A 70 -0.53 -5.96 -8.54
C ALA A 70 0.59 -6.68 -7.77
N LEU A 71 1.53 -7.32 -8.47
CA LEU A 71 2.69 -7.96 -7.84
C LEU A 71 3.51 -6.98 -7.02
N GLN A 72 3.80 -5.79 -7.57
CA GLN A 72 4.59 -4.78 -6.87
C GLN A 72 3.91 -4.29 -5.59
N ARG A 73 2.61 -4.02 -5.64
CA ARG A 73 1.84 -3.61 -4.45
C ARG A 73 1.79 -4.71 -3.39
N LEU A 74 1.52 -5.94 -3.81
CA LEU A 74 1.57 -7.11 -2.93
C LEU A 74 2.93 -7.22 -2.22
N LEU A 75 4.04 -7.09 -2.94
CA LEU A 75 5.38 -7.19 -2.36
C LEU A 75 5.72 -6.08 -1.37
N ILE A 76 5.10 -4.90 -1.51
CA ILE A 76 5.21 -3.81 -0.54
C ILE A 76 4.37 -4.14 0.69
N ARG A 77 3.11 -4.55 0.49
CA ARG A 77 2.14 -4.81 1.56
C ARG A 77 2.49 -6.02 2.40
N ALA A 78 3.04 -7.07 1.81
CA ALA A 78 3.51 -8.26 2.52
C ALA A 78 4.73 -8.01 3.42
N ARG A 79 5.24 -6.77 3.50
CA ARG A 79 6.22 -6.36 4.51
C ARG A 79 5.56 -5.96 5.83
N GLU A 80 4.25 -5.74 5.83
CA GLU A 80 3.50 -5.49 7.05
C GLU A 80 3.38 -6.78 7.87
N PRO A 81 3.52 -6.72 9.21
CA PRO A 81 3.33 -7.87 10.07
C PRO A 81 1.86 -8.30 10.14
N GLY A 82 1.61 -9.56 10.47
CA GLY A 82 0.27 -10.10 10.69
C GLY A 82 -0.45 -10.59 9.42
N GLY A 83 0.28 -10.74 8.30
CA GLY A 83 -0.19 -11.44 7.12
C GLY A 83 0.20 -12.91 7.14
N ILE A 84 -0.50 -13.73 6.34
CA ILE A 84 -0.26 -15.16 6.21
C ILE A 84 0.02 -15.50 4.74
N ILE A 85 1.06 -16.29 4.51
CA ILE A 85 1.45 -16.78 3.20
C ILE A 85 1.23 -18.31 3.15
N HIS A 86 0.61 -18.77 2.07
CA HIS A 86 0.47 -20.18 1.72
C HIS A 86 1.09 -20.43 0.35
N VAL A 87 1.75 -21.57 0.19
CA VAL A 87 2.40 -22.00 -1.04
C VAL A 87 1.87 -23.37 -1.42
N TYR A 88 1.27 -23.45 -2.60
CA TYR A 88 0.68 -24.67 -3.13
C TYR A 88 1.35 -25.04 -4.45
N ARG A 89 1.67 -26.33 -4.63
CA ARG A 89 2.22 -26.86 -5.87
C ARG A 89 1.10 -27.11 -6.88
N ALA A 90 1.36 -26.82 -8.15
CA ALA A 90 0.50 -27.29 -9.23
C ALA A 90 0.81 -28.77 -9.55
N GLU A 91 -0.20 -29.62 -9.61
CA GLU A 91 -0.06 -30.99 -10.14
C GLU A 91 0.04 -30.97 -11.67
N ALA A 92 0.83 -31.89 -12.24
CA ALA A 92 1.32 -31.88 -13.63
C ALA A 92 0.23 -31.80 -14.71
N GLU A 93 -1.02 -32.12 -14.41
CA GLU A 93 -2.16 -32.04 -15.33
C GLU A 93 -2.59 -30.61 -15.68
N ASN A 94 -2.18 -29.60 -14.90
CA ASN A 94 -2.67 -28.22 -15.03
C ASN A 94 -1.68 -27.24 -15.68
N ALA A 95 -0.45 -27.67 -16.00
CA ALA A 95 0.51 -26.83 -16.72
C ALA A 95 0.00 -26.41 -18.11
N ASN A 96 -0.80 -27.27 -18.76
CA ASN A 96 -1.34 -27.03 -20.11
C ASN A 96 -2.54 -26.08 -20.17
N LYS A 97 -3.16 -25.71 -19.04
CA LYS A 97 -4.26 -24.72 -19.03
C LYS A 97 -3.78 -23.28 -19.15
N PHE A 98 -2.53 -23.02 -18.75
CA PHE A 98 -1.93 -21.68 -18.80
C PHE A 98 -1.34 -21.33 -20.18
N GLU A 99 -1.03 -22.33 -21.01
CA GLU A 99 -0.60 -22.09 -22.40
C GLU A 99 -1.76 -21.72 -23.34
N ASN A 100 -2.98 -22.23 -23.09
CA ASN A 100 -4.12 -21.99 -23.98
C ASN A 100 -4.69 -20.55 -23.90
N GLU A 101 -4.44 -19.79 -22.84
CA GLU A 101 -4.79 -18.35 -22.80
C GLU A 101 -3.76 -17.47 -23.54
N LYS A 102 -2.56 -17.98 -23.85
CA LYS A 102 -1.52 -17.24 -24.61
C LYS A 102 -1.82 -17.24 -26.12
N ILE A 103 -2.61 -18.20 -26.61
CA ILE A 103 -2.95 -18.36 -28.03
C ILE A 103 -4.21 -17.56 -28.41
N ALA A 104 -5.14 -17.33 -27.48
CA ALA A 104 -6.42 -16.66 -27.78
C ALA A 104 -6.34 -15.12 -27.89
N SER A 105 -5.25 -14.47 -27.45
CA SER A 105 -5.11 -13.00 -27.50
C SER A 105 -4.36 -12.48 -28.74
N SER A 106 -4.07 -13.36 -29.71
CA SER A 106 -3.19 -13.03 -30.85
C SER A 106 -3.88 -13.13 -32.22
N ASP A 107 -5.21 -13.17 -32.28
CA ASP A 107 -5.91 -13.07 -33.57
C ASP A 107 -7.35 -12.57 -33.40
N SER A 108 -7.58 -11.30 -33.75
CA SER A 108 -8.89 -10.80 -34.24
C SER A 108 -8.79 -9.30 -34.50
N SER A 109 -8.32 -8.96 -35.70
CA SER A 109 -8.81 -7.75 -36.36
C SER A 109 -9.50 -8.17 -37.66
N LEU A 110 -10.70 -7.61 -37.84
CA LEU A 110 -11.45 -7.30 -39.07
C LEU A 110 -12.91 -7.81 -39.12
N ILE A 111 -13.80 -6.82 -38.94
CA ILE A 111 -15.03 -6.48 -39.70
C ILE A 111 -16.27 -7.41 -39.61
N GLY A 112 -17.42 -6.79 -39.31
CA GLY A 112 -18.75 -7.28 -39.68
C GLY A 112 -19.88 -6.56 -38.93
N GLU A 113 -20.86 -6.03 -39.66
CA GLU A 113 -21.82 -4.99 -39.28
C GLU A 113 -23.13 -5.49 -38.62
N ASN A 114 -23.86 -4.52 -38.04
CA ASN A 114 -25.33 -4.42 -37.89
C ASN A 114 -26.11 -5.52 -37.14
N GLU A 115 -26.79 -5.15 -36.05
CA GLU A 115 -28.24 -4.87 -36.10
C GLU A 115 -28.78 -4.33 -34.76
N THR A 116 -29.62 -3.31 -34.91
CA THR A 116 -30.61 -2.76 -33.98
C THR A 116 -31.46 -3.87 -33.34
N ILE A 117 -31.72 -3.80 -32.04
CA ILE A 117 -33.04 -4.02 -31.37
C ILE A 117 -32.89 -3.64 -29.88
N SER A 118 -33.64 -2.63 -29.45
CA SER A 118 -34.28 -2.54 -28.12
C SER A 118 -35.78 -2.87 -28.34
N PRO A 119 -36.63 -3.12 -27.32
CA PRO A 119 -36.44 -2.98 -25.86
C PRO A 119 -36.95 -4.19 -25.04
N GLU A 120 -36.70 -4.24 -23.73
CA GLU A 120 -37.75 -4.39 -22.69
C GLU A 120 -37.18 -4.58 -21.28
N ILE A 121 -37.81 -3.88 -20.34
CA ILE A 121 -37.58 -3.88 -18.90
C ILE A 121 -38.55 -4.90 -18.27
N PRO A 122 -38.11 -5.67 -17.27
CA PRO A 122 -38.85 -5.70 -16.00
C PRO A 122 -37.87 -5.62 -14.84
N ASN A 123 -37.78 -4.50 -14.12
CA ASN A 123 -38.56 -4.22 -12.92
C ASN A 123 -38.88 -5.45 -12.05
N THR A 124 -38.02 -5.74 -11.08
CA THR A 124 -38.46 -6.23 -9.76
C THR A 124 -37.40 -5.91 -8.73
N ASN A 125 -37.73 -4.99 -7.86
CA ASN A 125 -37.03 -4.69 -6.61
C ASN A 125 -37.94 -5.17 -5.48
N PRO A 126 -37.52 -6.11 -4.63
CA PRO A 126 -38.06 -6.11 -3.28
C PRO A 126 -37.02 -6.53 -2.25
N PHE A 127 -36.24 -5.61 -1.69
CA PHE A 127 -35.76 -5.78 -0.32
C PHE A 127 -35.69 -4.42 0.39
N ARG A 128 -36.84 -4.06 0.96
CA ARG A 128 -37.01 -3.11 2.03
C ARG A 128 -36.73 -3.86 3.34
N LEU A 129 -35.64 -3.55 4.03
CA LEU A 129 -35.46 -3.93 5.43
C LEU A 129 -35.45 -2.67 6.28
N GLU A 130 -36.38 -2.69 7.22
CA GLU A 130 -36.79 -1.58 8.04
C GLU A 130 -35.75 -1.24 9.11
N ILE A 131 -35.73 0.05 9.39
CA ILE A 131 -34.99 0.69 10.45
C ILE A 131 -35.59 0.24 11.79
N SER A 132 -34.74 -0.23 12.71
CA SER A 132 -35.08 -0.33 14.13
C SER A 132 -33.87 0.06 14.97
N ARG A 133 -33.90 1.30 15.48
CA ARG A 133 -33.28 1.70 16.75
C ARG A 133 -34.29 1.33 17.86
N PRO A 134 -33.87 0.95 19.09
CA PRO A 134 -33.46 1.99 20.05
C PRO A 134 -32.46 1.58 21.17
N THR A 135 -32.07 2.62 21.93
CA THR A 135 -31.60 2.67 23.34
C THR A 135 -30.23 2.07 23.69
N LYS A 136 -29.23 2.89 24.04
CA LYS A 136 -28.95 3.54 25.35
C LYS A 136 -28.84 2.55 26.53
N SER A 137 -27.60 2.22 26.91
CA SER A 137 -27.19 2.10 28.31
C SER A 137 -25.66 2.00 28.42
N SER A 138 -25.04 2.99 29.06
CA SER A 138 -23.72 2.91 29.69
C SER A 138 -23.75 1.94 30.89
N PRO A 139 -22.61 1.40 31.31
CA PRO A 139 -21.99 1.89 32.56
C PRO A 139 -20.45 1.97 32.46
N THR A 140 -19.84 3.08 32.87
CA THR A 140 -19.33 3.37 34.23
C THR A 140 -17.93 2.80 34.47
N LEU A 141 -16.95 3.70 34.39
CA LEU A 141 -15.65 3.63 35.04
C LEU A 141 -15.81 3.42 36.55
N GLN A 142 -15.15 2.41 37.10
CA GLN A 142 -14.78 2.39 38.51
C GLN A 142 -13.28 2.15 38.65
N GLN A 143 -12.65 3.21 39.16
CA GLN A 143 -11.32 3.22 39.76
C GLN A 143 -11.29 2.26 40.96
N PHE A 144 -10.19 1.54 41.11
CA PHE A 144 -9.68 1.18 42.43
C PHE A 144 -8.24 1.68 42.52
N ALA A 145 -8.04 2.60 43.45
CA ALA A 145 -6.75 3.01 43.96
C ALA A 145 -6.31 2.05 45.06
N GLU A 146 -4.98 1.95 45.20
CA GLU A 146 -4.21 1.77 46.43
C GLU A 146 -4.52 0.58 47.35
N ASN A 147 -3.52 -0.30 47.51
CA ASN A 147 -2.87 -0.34 48.80
C ASN A 147 -1.41 -0.85 48.75
N GLU A 148 -0.63 -0.11 49.53
CA GLU A 148 0.74 -0.29 49.98
C GLU A 148 1.11 -1.67 50.55
N LYS A 149 2.43 -1.93 50.50
CA LYS A 149 3.35 -2.24 51.62
C LYS A 149 4.10 -3.58 51.63
N THR A 150 5.43 -3.39 51.64
CA THR A 150 6.49 -4.01 52.46
C THR A 150 7.08 -5.38 52.11
N GLU A 151 8.40 -5.29 51.84
CA GLU A 151 9.52 -6.05 52.41
C GLU A 151 9.62 -7.56 52.13
N THR A 152 10.71 -7.98 51.50
CA THR A 152 11.92 -8.41 52.24
C THR A 152 13.07 -8.79 51.30
N ALA A 153 14.26 -8.41 51.73
CA ALA A 153 15.54 -8.81 51.18
C ALA A 153 15.80 -10.30 51.41
N GLY A 154 16.39 -10.97 50.41
CA GLY A 154 16.79 -12.37 50.49
C GLY A 154 18.05 -12.63 49.66
N THR A 155 19.20 -12.37 50.28
CA THR A 155 20.53 -12.78 49.84
C THR A 155 20.61 -14.30 49.58
N ILE A 156 20.97 -14.73 48.37
CA ILE A 156 21.49 -16.10 48.15
C ILE A 156 22.86 -16.05 47.48
N ARG A 157 23.79 -16.47 48.32
CA ARG A 157 25.18 -16.89 48.20
C ARG A 157 25.58 -17.57 46.88
N HIS A 158 26.71 -17.13 46.35
CA HIS A 158 27.53 -17.84 45.36
C HIS A 158 28.02 -19.18 45.94
N GLN A 159 27.92 -20.25 45.14
CA GLN A 159 28.83 -21.38 45.23
C GLN A 159 29.27 -21.82 43.83
N ALA A 160 30.59 -21.94 43.71
CA ALA A 160 31.31 -22.27 42.51
C ALA A 160 31.19 -23.76 42.17
N ILE A 161 31.05 -24.07 40.88
CA ILE A 161 31.49 -25.34 40.29
C ILE A 161 32.30 -24.99 39.05
N SER A 162 33.54 -25.47 39.05
CA SER A 162 34.58 -25.26 38.06
C SER A 162 34.51 -26.28 36.93
N GLU A 163 34.98 -25.84 35.76
CA GLU A 163 35.69 -26.60 34.71
C GLU A 163 34.90 -27.57 33.81
N SER A 164 34.63 -27.14 32.58
CA SER A 164 35.41 -27.57 31.41
C SER A 164 35.07 -26.73 30.17
N LYS A 165 36.05 -26.00 29.63
CA LYS A 165 35.96 -25.24 28.38
C LYS A 165 36.13 -26.15 27.15
N PRO A 166 35.38 -25.92 26.07
CA PRO A 166 35.95 -25.90 24.74
C PRO A 166 36.10 -24.44 24.29
N ASN A 167 37.35 -24.05 24.08
CA ASN A 167 37.76 -22.74 23.61
C ASN A 167 37.48 -22.67 22.09
N LEU A 168 36.32 -22.15 21.70
CA LEU A 168 36.07 -21.73 20.32
C LEU A 168 36.03 -20.21 20.31
N LYS A 169 37.08 -19.61 19.74
CA LYS A 169 37.18 -18.17 19.53
C LYS A 169 36.04 -17.72 18.63
N LEU A 170 35.16 -16.87 19.15
CA LEU A 170 34.02 -16.26 18.43
C LEU A 170 34.45 -15.27 17.32
N SER A 171 35.75 -15.20 17.01
CA SER A 171 36.34 -14.27 16.03
C SER A 171 36.58 -14.90 14.65
N GLU A 172 36.09 -16.11 14.40
CA GLU A 172 36.33 -16.84 13.14
C GLU A 172 35.03 -17.29 12.43
N PHE A 173 33.89 -16.67 12.77
CA PHE A 173 32.66 -16.81 11.97
C PHE A 173 32.66 -15.78 10.83
N PRO A 174 32.53 -16.21 9.56
CA PRO A 174 32.40 -15.30 8.42
C PRO A 174 30.94 -14.83 8.29
N LEU A 175 30.44 -14.19 9.34
CA LEU A 175 29.18 -13.47 9.33
C LEU A 175 29.47 -12.00 9.62
N GLU A 176 30.16 -11.35 8.68
CA GLU A 176 29.88 -9.93 8.48
C GLU A 176 28.43 -9.82 8.00
N PHE A 177 27.52 -9.58 8.94
CA PHE A 177 26.23 -8.99 8.62
C PHE A 177 26.43 -7.52 8.24
N SER A 178 27.30 -7.24 7.28
CA SER A 178 27.19 -6.02 6.49
C SER A 178 25.96 -6.22 5.63
N ASN A 179 24.81 -5.81 6.18
CA ASN A 179 23.53 -5.79 5.48
C ASN A 179 23.69 -4.88 4.25
N LYS A 180 24.11 -5.47 3.13
CA LYS A 180 24.03 -4.87 1.79
C LYS A 180 22.60 -4.42 1.46
N VAL A 181 21.60 -4.91 2.20
CA VAL A 181 20.19 -4.52 2.13
C VAL A 181 19.90 -3.24 2.93
N GLU A 182 20.47 -3.06 4.14
CA GLU A 182 20.33 -1.80 4.90
C GLU A 182 21.14 -0.67 4.28
N SER A 183 22.34 -0.95 3.78
CA SER A 183 23.11 0.04 3.02
C SER A 183 22.44 0.41 1.69
N LYS A 184 21.73 -0.52 1.02
CA LYS A 184 20.87 -0.20 -0.14
C LYS A 184 19.56 0.51 0.23
N ALA A 185 18.98 0.23 1.39
CA ALA A 185 17.81 0.95 1.90
C ALA A 185 18.16 2.39 2.31
N ARG A 186 19.35 2.61 2.88
CA ARG A 186 19.92 3.94 3.16
C ARG A 186 20.39 4.67 1.89
N GLN A 187 20.82 3.96 0.85
CA GLN A 187 21.18 4.55 -0.46
C GLN A 187 19.99 5.19 -1.23
N ASN A 188 18.75 4.97 -0.79
CA ASN A 188 17.55 5.57 -1.39
C ASN A 188 16.94 6.71 -0.55
N GLN A 189 17.59 7.13 0.55
CA GLN A 189 17.23 8.35 1.26
C GLN A 189 17.81 9.54 0.49
N LEU A 190 16.94 10.48 0.11
CA LEU A 190 17.38 11.75 -0.47
C LEU A 190 18.31 12.45 0.51
N SER A 191 19.24 13.25 -0.01
CA SER A 191 19.97 14.19 0.85
C SER A 191 18.96 15.06 1.61
N GLU A 192 19.30 15.50 2.82
CA GLU A 192 18.43 16.36 3.62
C GLU A 192 17.98 17.59 2.82
N ALA A 193 18.89 18.19 2.04
CA ALA A 193 18.57 19.32 1.17
C ALA A 193 17.54 18.97 0.07
N ASP A 194 17.67 17.81 -0.57
CA ASP A 194 16.72 17.36 -1.59
C ASP A 194 15.36 17.00 -0.97
N TRP A 195 15.35 16.46 0.24
CA TRP A 195 14.14 16.15 0.99
C TRP A 195 13.37 17.42 1.36
N GLN A 196 14.06 18.44 1.89
CA GLN A 196 13.46 19.75 2.15
C GLN A 196 12.93 20.41 0.88
N THR A 197 13.65 20.25 -0.24
CA THR A 197 13.19 20.72 -1.56
C THR A 197 11.89 20.03 -1.98
N LEU A 198 11.81 18.71 -1.82
CA LEU A 198 10.60 17.93 -2.11
C LEU A 198 9.42 18.36 -1.23
N LEU A 199 9.64 18.58 0.07
CA LEU A 199 8.62 19.08 0.98
C LEU A 199 8.15 20.48 0.59
N SER A 200 9.06 21.40 0.29
CA SER A 200 8.72 22.76 -0.15
C SER A 200 7.84 22.75 -1.40
N LEU A 201 8.23 21.98 -2.42
CA LEU A 201 7.44 21.84 -3.66
C LEU A 201 6.05 21.27 -3.40
N THR A 202 5.97 20.28 -2.50
CA THR A 202 4.68 19.69 -2.14
C THR A 202 3.81 20.68 -1.39
N ASN A 203 4.37 21.44 -0.46
CA ASN A 203 3.66 22.47 0.31
C ASN A 203 3.14 23.58 -0.61
N GLU A 204 3.95 24.04 -1.57
CA GLU A 204 3.52 25.03 -2.55
C GLU A 204 2.36 24.52 -3.42
N LEU A 205 2.43 23.27 -3.85
CA LEU A 205 1.34 22.62 -4.59
C LEU A 205 0.06 22.53 -3.75
N LEU A 206 0.16 22.03 -2.52
CA LEU A 206 -0.99 21.89 -1.64
C LEU A 206 -1.60 23.23 -1.25
N ARG A 207 -0.79 24.26 -0.97
CA ARG A 207 -1.26 25.62 -0.70
C ARG A 207 -1.99 26.20 -1.91
N THR A 208 -1.49 25.96 -3.12
CA THR A 208 -2.17 26.40 -4.36
C THR A 208 -3.57 25.79 -4.49
N ILE A 209 -3.72 24.51 -4.14
CA ILE A 209 -5.01 23.82 -4.18
C ILE A 209 -5.93 24.33 -3.07
N ASP A 210 -5.42 24.47 -1.85
CA ASP A 210 -6.15 24.99 -0.69
C ASP A 210 -6.71 26.40 -0.98
N ASP A 211 -5.85 27.31 -1.45
CA ASP A 211 -6.25 28.68 -1.81
C ASP A 211 -7.30 28.72 -2.94
N SER A 212 -7.18 27.81 -3.91
CA SER A 212 -8.13 27.72 -5.03
C SER A 212 -9.51 27.25 -4.56
N LEU A 213 -9.54 26.27 -3.64
CA LEU A 213 -10.77 25.71 -3.09
C LEU A 213 -11.41 26.62 -2.04
N ALA A 214 -10.61 27.32 -1.23
CA ALA A 214 -11.07 28.28 -0.24
C ALA A 214 -11.86 29.44 -0.87
N LYS A 215 -11.49 29.88 -2.09
CA LYS A 215 -12.25 30.88 -2.86
C LYS A 215 -13.69 30.46 -3.16
N SER A 216 -13.95 29.15 -3.18
CA SER A 216 -15.27 28.55 -3.41
C SER A 216 -15.89 28.02 -2.11
N ASN A 217 -15.35 28.42 -0.95
CA ASN A 217 -15.78 28.00 0.38
C ASN A 217 -15.73 26.46 0.58
N LEU A 218 -14.80 25.79 -0.09
CA LEU A 218 -14.55 24.35 0.04
C LEU A 218 -13.40 24.11 1.02
N ASN A 219 -13.60 23.21 1.98
CA ASN A 219 -12.60 22.86 2.98
C ASN A 219 -11.67 21.77 2.44
N PHE A 220 -10.55 22.19 1.83
CA PHE A 220 -9.54 21.26 1.33
C PHE A 220 -8.90 20.45 2.46
N ALA A 221 -8.58 21.07 3.60
CA ALA A 221 -7.93 20.36 4.70
C ALA A 221 -8.73 19.14 5.19
N ALA A 222 -10.05 19.29 5.35
CA ALA A 222 -10.92 18.17 5.74
C ALA A 222 -11.00 17.09 4.64
N ALA A 223 -11.08 17.50 3.37
CA ALA A 223 -11.08 16.57 2.24
C ALA A 223 -9.76 15.81 2.12
N PHE A 224 -8.64 16.50 2.35
CA PHE A 224 -7.29 15.97 2.29
C PHE A 224 -7.01 14.98 3.42
N GLN A 225 -7.34 15.34 4.67
CA GLN A 225 -7.22 14.42 5.81
C GLN A 225 -8.06 13.14 5.60
N LYS A 226 -9.29 13.29 5.08
CA LYS A 226 -10.13 12.13 4.75
C LYS A 226 -9.48 11.27 3.66
N ALA A 227 -8.96 11.88 2.60
CA ALA A 227 -8.29 11.16 1.53
C ALA A 227 -7.01 10.45 2.01
N CYS A 228 -6.21 11.08 2.89
CA CYS A 228 -5.05 10.45 3.54
C CYS A 228 -5.46 9.21 4.34
N ALA A 229 -6.55 9.26 5.11
CA ALA A 229 -7.06 8.11 5.83
C ALA A 229 -7.56 6.98 4.90
N GLU A 230 -8.15 7.34 3.75
CA GLU A 230 -8.58 6.37 2.74
C GLU A 230 -7.40 5.74 1.97
N THR A 231 -6.24 6.42 1.89
CA THR A 231 -5.03 5.94 1.19
C THR A 231 -3.99 5.36 2.15
N SER A 232 -4.17 5.50 3.46
CA SER A 232 -3.19 5.05 4.45
C SER A 232 -2.97 3.54 4.47
N GLY A 233 -3.92 2.76 3.92
CA GLY A 233 -3.71 1.34 3.69
C GLY A 233 -2.53 1.09 2.75
N ASP A 234 -2.48 1.80 1.61
CA ASP A 234 -1.40 1.69 0.62
C ASP A 234 -0.14 2.48 1.04
N TYR A 235 -0.33 3.53 1.84
CA TYR A 235 0.71 4.47 2.25
C TYR A 235 0.66 4.73 3.77
N PRO A 236 1.25 3.85 4.60
CA PRO A 236 1.11 3.92 6.06
C PRO A 236 1.55 5.25 6.69
N PHE A 237 2.51 5.96 6.07
CA PHE A 237 2.95 7.26 6.55
C PHE A 237 1.86 8.33 6.52
N LEU A 238 0.82 8.18 5.68
CA LEU A 238 -0.33 9.09 5.61
C LEU A 238 -1.38 8.82 6.70
N ASN A 239 -1.20 7.79 7.52
CA ASN A 239 -2.13 7.46 8.59
C ASN A 239 -2.18 8.59 9.63
N PRO A 240 -3.33 9.26 9.83
CA PRO A 240 -3.45 10.34 10.81
C PRO A 240 -3.10 9.93 12.24
N ASN A 241 -3.27 8.63 12.57
CA ASN A 241 -3.01 8.09 13.90
C ASN A 241 -1.53 7.72 14.12
N ALA A 242 -0.74 7.58 13.06
CA ALA A 242 0.67 7.24 13.18
C ALA A 242 1.52 8.42 13.67
N GLY A 243 1.02 9.66 13.51
CA GLY A 243 1.73 10.87 13.93
C GLY A 243 3.00 11.18 13.13
N ILE A 244 3.23 10.47 12.02
CA ILE A 244 4.40 10.66 11.14
C ILE A 244 4.18 11.84 10.19
N PHE A 245 2.96 11.97 9.67
CA PHE A 245 2.52 12.99 8.72
C PHE A 245 1.44 13.86 9.35
N ALA A 246 1.59 15.17 9.25
CA ALA A 246 0.55 16.11 9.59
C ALA A 246 0.40 17.16 8.48
N TYR A 247 -0.85 17.51 8.17
CA TYR A 247 -1.16 18.58 7.23
C TYR A 247 -2.01 19.65 7.90
N LYS A 248 -1.57 20.91 7.79
CA LYS A 248 -2.28 22.07 8.30
C LYS A 248 -2.00 23.30 7.44
N ASN A 249 -3.04 23.98 6.97
CA ASN A 249 -2.96 25.27 6.27
C ASN A 249 -1.97 25.30 5.07
N GLY A 250 -2.00 24.27 4.23
CA GLY A 250 -1.10 24.17 3.08
C GLY A 250 0.30 23.64 3.40
N GLU A 251 0.61 23.34 4.66
CA GLU A 251 1.93 22.87 5.09
C GLU A 251 1.87 21.43 5.60
N ILE A 252 2.84 20.64 5.13
CA ILE A 252 3.11 19.28 5.59
C ILE A 252 4.25 19.32 6.59
N GLU A 253 4.02 18.68 7.73
CA GLU A 253 5.06 18.32 8.69
C GLU A 253 5.31 16.81 8.62
N MET A 254 6.58 16.45 8.50
CA MET A 254 7.05 15.06 8.51
C MET A 254 7.98 14.85 9.70
N ARG A 255 7.67 13.87 10.56
CA ARG A 255 8.57 13.49 11.67
C ARG A 255 9.67 12.54 11.26
N GLU A 256 9.45 11.79 10.18
CA GLU A 256 10.40 10.81 9.67
C GLU A 256 10.55 10.97 8.15
N GLN A 257 11.77 10.77 7.66
CA GLN A 257 12.03 10.75 6.23
C GLN A 257 11.56 9.40 5.64
N VAL A 258 10.57 9.46 4.77
CA VAL A 258 10.14 8.31 3.98
C VAL A 258 10.82 8.30 2.62
N ASN A 259 10.78 7.15 1.95
CA ASN A 259 11.30 7.03 0.59
C ASN A 259 10.62 8.06 -0.34
N ALA A 260 11.39 8.88 -1.05
CA ALA A 260 10.85 9.98 -1.85
C ALA A 260 9.88 9.53 -2.95
N LYS A 261 10.11 8.35 -3.57
CA LYS A 261 9.19 7.81 -4.58
C LYS A 261 7.87 7.38 -3.94
N LEU A 262 7.93 6.76 -2.77
CA LEU A 262 6.74 6.36 -2.01
C LEU A 262 5.96 7.57 -1.52
N TYR A 263 6.67 8.60 -1.05
CA TYR A 263 6.10 9.87 -0.64
C TYR A 263 5.35 10.54 -1.79
N ALA A 264 6.02 10.76 -2.92
CA ALA A 264 5.42 11.39 -4.09
C ALA A 264 4.19 10.61 -4.58
N ALA A 265 4.28 9.27 -4.65
CA ALA A 265 3.16 8.43 -5.04
C ALA A 265 1.96 8.55 -4.08
N GLY A 266 2.19 8.56 -2.76
CA GLY A 266 1.13 8.68 -1.77
C GLY A 266 0.43 10.05 -1.81
N ILE A 267 1.20 11.13 -1.95
CA ILE A 267 0.63 12.48 -2.09
C ILE A 267 -0.17 12.59 -3.40
N ASN A 268 0.38 12.10 -4.52
CA ASN A 268 -0.31 12.16 -5.81
C ASN A 268 -1.59 11.34 -5.83
N GLU A 269 -1.60 10.15 -5.25
CA GLU A 269 -2.80 9.33 -5.11
C GLU A 269 -3.88 10.03 -4.25
N THR A 270 -3.46 10.69 -3.17
CA THR A 270 -4.36 11.47 -2.30
C THR A 270 -4.97 12.64 -3.08
N LEU A 271 -4.16 13.39 -3.83
CA LEU A 271 -4.61 14.48 -4.69
C LEU A 271 -5.55 14.00 -5.78
N ARG A 272 -5.23 12.88 -6.45
CA ARG A 272 -6.07 12.26 -7.47
C ARG A 272 -7.49 12.03 -6.96
N ARG A 273 -7.65 11.43 -5.77
CA ARG A 273 -8.97 11.14 -5.20
C ARG A 273 -9.78 12.41 -4.92
N ILE A 274 -9.12 13.49 -4.49
CA ILE A 274 -9.80 14.77 -4.23
C ILE A 274 -10.24 15.41 -5.54
N LEU A 275 -9.34 15.46 -6.53
CA LEU A 275 -9.59 16.04 -7.84
C LEU A 275 -10.66 15.26 -8.63
N GLU A 276 -10.67 13.93 -8.56
CA GLU A 276 -11.73 13.10 -9.14
C GLU A 276 -13.10 13.37 -8.51
N LYS A 277 -13.16 13.50 -7.18
CA LYS A 277 -14.41 13.86 -6.47
C LYS A 277 -14.90 15.27 -6.85
N LEU A 278 -13.99 16.21 -7.08
CA LEU A 278 -14.32 17.55 -7.57
C LEU A 278 -14.83 17.52 -9.02
N ALA A 279 -14.15 16.80 -9.90
CA ALA A 279 -14.51 16.68 -11.32
C ALA A 279 -15.86 15.97 -11.53
N ALA A 280 -16.18 14.98 -10.68
CA ALA A 280 -17.44 14.24 -10.77
C ALA A 280 -18.68 15.09 -10.45
N ASN A 281 -18.53 16.25 -9.80
CA ASN A 281 -19.65 17.11 -9.45
C ASN A 281 -19.71 18.34 -10.38
N PRO A 282 -20.75 18.47 -11.23
CA PRO A 282 -20.88 19.59 -12.17
C PRO A 282 -20.86 20.96 -11.50
N LYS A 283 -21.28 21.06 -10.23
CA LYS A 283 -21.27 22.33 -9.47
C LYS A 283 -19.86 22.87 -9.22
N PHE A 284 -18.84 22.01 -9.29
CA PHE A 284 -17.45 22.37 -9.06
C PHE A 284 -16.61 22.37 -10.34
N ALA A 285 -17.22 22.27 -11.53
CA ALA A 285 -16.50 22.21 -12.80
C ALA A 285 -15.57 23.40 -13.02
N ASP A 286 -16.03 24.63 -12.73
CA ASP A 286 -15.21 25.84 -12.84
C ASP A 286 -14.05 25.86 -11.83
N VAL A 287 -14.33 25.43 -10.60
CA VAL A 287 -13.34 25.34 -9.52
C VAL A 287 -12.28 24.30 -9.87
N TYR A 288 -12.70 23.14 -10.39
CA TYR A 288 -11.82 22.08 -10.86
C TYR A 288 -10.92 22.56 -12.00
N ARG A 289 -11.49 23.24 -13.01
CA ARG A 289 -10.74 23.79 -14.14
C ARG A 289 -9.72 24.82 -13.69
N LEU A 290 -10.12 25.77 -12.84
CA LEU A 290 -9.21 26.79 -12.30
C LEU A 290 -8.09 26.17 -11.46
N THR A 291 -8.42 25.21 -10.60
CA THR A 291 -7.45 24.50 -9.76
C THR A 291 -6.45 23.73 -10.62
N THR A 292 -6.93 23.02 -11.65
CA THR A 292 -6.09 22.31 -12.62
C THR A 292 -5.13 23.26 -13.33
N GLN A 293 -5.62 24.41 -13.81
CA GLN A 293 -4.77 25.42 -14.45
C GLN A 293 -3.69 25.95 -13.52
N ASN A 294 -4.03 26.24 -12.25
CA ASN A 294 -3.07 26.71 -11.26
C ASN A 294 -2.01 25.65 -10.93
N ILE A 295 -2.41 24.38 -10.80
CA ILE A 295 -1.48 23.26 -10.60
C ILE A 295 -0.51 23.17 -11.79
N LEU A 296 -1.00 23.22 -13.03
CA LEU A 296 -0.15 23.13 -14.22
C LEU A 296 0.81 24.30 -14.34
N ALA A 297 0.36 25.51 -14.01
CA ALA A 297 1.23 26.69 -13.99
C ALA A 297 2.40 26.48 -13.02
N ARG A 298 2.13 25.94 -11.83
CA ARG A 298 3.16 25.62 -10.83
C ARG A 298 4.08 24.50 -11.28
N ILE A 299 3.56 23.42 -11.86
CA ILE A 299 4.39 22.34 -12.40
C ILE A 299 5.35 22.86 -13.47
N ARG A 300 4.88 23.79 -14.33
CA ARG A 300 5.74 24.39 -15.38
C ARG A 300 6.83 25.27 -14.80
N GLU A 301 6.51 26.07 -13.77
CA GLU A 301 7.47 26.93 -13.08
C GLU A 301 8.56 26.11 -12.38
N HIS A 302 8.22 24.96 -11.80
CA HIS A 302 9.14 24.10 -11.05
C HIS A 302 9.54 22.81 -11.79
N LYS A 303 9.34 22.75 -13.12
CA LYS A 303 9.55 21.57 -13.96
C LYS A 303 10.86 20.80 -13.67
N PRO A 304 12.05 21.43 -13.62
CA PRO A 304 13.30 20.70 -13.37
C PRO A 304 13.33 19.98 -12.02
N HIS A 305 12.58 20.46 -11.03
CA HIS A 305 12.53 19.85 -9.70
C HIS A 305 11.41 18.82 -9.61
N CYS A 306 10.25 19.06 -10.22
CA CYS A 306 9.16 18.09 -10.30
C CYS A 306 9.54 16.83 -11.09
N ASP A 307 10.31 16.99 -12.18
CA ASP A 307 10.80 15.87 -12.99
C ASP A 307 11.82 15.02 -12.21
N ARG A 308 12.69 15.67 -11.41
CA ARG A 308 13.67 15.00 -10.55
C ARG A 308 13.02 14.07 -9.52
N PHE A 309 11.81 14.37 -9.07
CA PHE A 309 11.06 13.57 -8.09
C PHE A 309 9.92 12.74 -8.69
N PHE A 310 9.85 12.63 -10.03
CA PHE A 310 8.79 11.88 -10.74
C PHE A 310 7.35 12.36 -10.45
N ILE A 311 7.19 13.62 -10.07
CA ILE A 311 5.89 14.21 -9.73
C ILE A 311 5.11 14.58 -11.00
N THR A 312 5.81 15.14 -12.00
CA THR A 312 5.22 15.63 -13.26
C THR A 312 4.37 14.60 -14.00
N PRO A 313 4.88 13.41 -14.38
CA PRO A 313 4.11 12.47 -15.20
C PRO A 313 2.88 11.90 -14.48
N GLN A 314 2.91 11.84 -13.15
CA GLN A 314 1.77 11.39 -12.35
C GLN A 314 0.67 12.45 -12.29
N LEU A 315 1.05 13.72 -12.05
CA LEU A 315 0.10 14.81 -12.02
C LEU A 315 -0.51 15.10 -13.39
N GLU A 316 0.27 15.08 -14.48
CA GLU A 316 -0.26 15.25 -15.84
C GLU A 316 -1.34 14.19 -16.14
N LYS A 317 -1.07 12.92 -15.80
CA LYS A 317 -2.05 11.83 -15.93
C LYS A 317 -3.32 12.07 -15.10
N ILE A 318 -3.18 12.54 -13.87
CA ILE A 318 -4.32 12.83 -12.97
C ILE A 318 -5.17 13.98 -13.54
N LEU A 319 -4.54 14.96 -14.17
CA LEU A 319 -5.20 16.13 -14.73
C LEU A 319 -5.77 15.88 -16.14
N GLY A 320 -5.56 14.69 -16.70
CA GLY A 320 -6.11 14.28 -18.00
C GLY A 320 -5.41 14.93 -19.19
N ILE A 321 -4.09 15.14 -19.09
CA ILE A 321 -3.23 15.73 -20.13
C ILE A 321 -2.22 14.69 -20.62
#